data_AF-A0A5B7JSP0-F1
#
_entry.id   AF-A0A5B7JSP0-F1
#
_cell.length_a   1.000
_cell.length_b   1.000
_cell.length_c   1.000
_cell.angle_alpha   90.00
_cell.angle_beta   90.00
_cell.angle_gamma   90.00
#
_symmetry.space_group_name_H-M   'P 1'
#
loop_
_entity.id
_entity.type
_entity.pdbx_description
1 polymer ?
#
loop_
_entity_poly.entity_id
_entity_poly.type
_entity_poly.pdbx_seq_one_letter_code
_entity_poly.pdbx_strand_id
1 'polypeptide(L)'
;MVGIVFAKLSRPKKRTQTLMFSRNACLCLRDGEMCMLFRVGDMRKSHIIEAHVRAQLIRKRVTLEGEVLPFFQYELDVGYDIGEDRIFFIWPMTIIHKINENSPLFDLSAHDLLREKFEIVVILEGVIESTGA
;
A
#
# COMPACT_ATOMS: atom_id res chain seq x y z
N MET A 1 -23.06 30.70 -0.77
CA MET A 1 -23.10 29.81 -1.96
C MET A 1 -21.72 29.62 -2.59
N VAL A 2 -20.91 30.66 -2.80
CA VAL A 2 -19.56 30.53 -3.40
C VAL A 2 -18.64 29.54 -2.67
N GLY A 3 -18.63 29.56 -1.33
CA GLY A 3 -17.77 28.66 -0.52
C GLY A 3 -18.02 27.16 -0.74
N ILE A 4 -19.28 26.73 -0.91
CA ILE A 4 -19.61 25.31 -1.12
C ILE A 4 -19.21 24.83 -2.52
N VAL A 5 -19.28 25.72 -3.51
CA VAL A 5 -18.85 25.43 -4.89
C VAL A 5 -17.32 25.34 -4.95
N PHE A 6 -16.61 26.28 -4.33
CA PHE A 6 -15.15 26.24 -4.24
C PHE A 6 -14.65 24.98 -3.52
N ALA A 7 -15.21 24.65 -2.35
CA ALA A 7 -14.86 23.43 -1.62
C ALA A 7 -15.11 22.14 -2.43
N LYS A 8 -16.11 22.12 -3.33
CA LYS A 8 -16.38 20.97 -4.20
C LYS A 8 -15.39 20.88 -5.36
N LEU A 9 -14.92 22.00 -5.90
CA LEU A 9 -13.93 22.07 -6.98
C LEU A 9 -12.51 21.78 -6.50
N SER A 10 -12.17 22.20 -5.27
CA SER A 10 -10.86 21.96 -4.66
C SER A 10 -10.66 20.52 -4.19
N ARG A 11 -11.71 19.67 -4.17
CA ARG A 11 -11.58 18.25 -3.81
C ARG A 11 -10.82 17.49 -4.90
N PRO A 12 -9.74 16.77 -4.57
CA PRO A 12 -8.90 16.09 -5.55
C PRO A 12 -9.48 14.77 -6.11
N LYS A 13 -10.81 14.65 -6.25
CA LYS A 13 -11.48 13.40 -6.67
C LYS A 13 -11.08 12.86 -8.04
N LYS A 14 -10.55 13.70 -8.94
CA LYS A 14 -10.14 13.30 -10.30
C LYS A 14 -8.68 12.80 -10.41
N ARG A 15 -7.88 12.88 -9.33
CA ARG A 15 -6.46 12.46 -9.31
C ARG A 15 -6.23 11.01 -8.89
N THR A 16 -7.15 10.40 -8.14
CA THR A 16 -7.12 8.94 -7.90
C THR A 16 -7.09 8.13 -9.21
N GLN A 17 -7.55 8.72 -10.32
CA GLN A 17 -7.55 8.08 -11.64
C GLN A 17 -6.19 8.13 -12.37
N THR A 18 -5.21 8.92 -11.91
CA THR A 18 -3.88 9.01 -12.55
C THR A 18 -2.77 8.35 -11.75
N LEU A 19 -3.05 8.00 -10.50
CA LEU A 19 -2.26 7.09 -9.70
C LEU A 19 -2.53 5.66 -10.16
N MET A 20 -1.46 4.94 -10.49
CA MET A 20 -1.54 3.56 -10.93
C MET A 20 -0.75 2.66 -10.00
N PHE A 21 -1.36 1.52 -9.70
CA PHE A 21 -0.69 0.38 -9.10
C PHE A 21 -0.45 -0.69 -10.15
N SER A 22 0.59 -1.51 -9.97
CA SER A 22 0.77 -2.72 -10.79
C SER A 22 -0.44 -3.64 -10.62
N ARG A 23 -0.84 -4.30 -11.71
CA ARG A 23 -1.95 -5.26 -11.69
C ARG A 23 -1.67 -6.47 -10.80
N ASN A 24 -0.40 -6.78 -10.59
CA ASN A 24 0.06 -7.92 -9.83
C ASN A 24 1.15 -7.46 -8.86
N ALA A 25 1.15 -8.08 -7.68
CA ALA A 25 2.32 -8.12 -6.81
C ALA A 25 3.13 -9.38 -7.14
N CYS A 26 4.44 -9.33 -6.93
CA CYS A 26 5.35 -10.44 -7.16
C CYS A 26 6.07 -10.81 -5.87
N LEU A 27 6.36 -12.09 -5.70
CA LEU A 27 7.23 -12.59 -4.65
C LEU A 27 8.56 -13.02 -5.25
N CYS A 28 9.66 -12.54 -4.68
CA CYS A 28 10.99 -12.91 -5.15
C CYS A 28 12.04 -12.78 -4.05
N LEU A 29 13.16 -13.47 -4.25
CA LEU A 29 14.36 -13.23 -3.46
C LEU A 29 15.06 -11.95 -3.96
N ARG A 30 15.32 -11.01 -3.06
CA ARG A 30 16.09 -9.78 -3.34
C ARG A 30 17.10 -9.58 -2.22
N ASP A 31 18.37 -9.47 -2.59
CA ASP A 31 19.48 -9.32 -1.65
C ASP A 31 19.52 -10.40 -0.55
N GLY A 32 19.09 -11.62 -0.89
CA GLY A 32 19.03 -12.77 0.03
C GLY A 32 17.77 -12.83 0.90
N GLU A 33 16.89 -11.83 0.82
CA GLU A 33 15.65 -11.76 1.59
C GLU A 33 14.42 -12.03 0.71
N MET A 34 13.46 -12.79 1.23
CA MET A 34 12.18 -13.01 0.54
C MET A 34 11.34 -11.73 0.61
N CYS A 35 10.92 -11.22 -0.54
CA CYS A 35 10.25 -9.93 -0.65
C CYS A 35 8.95 -10.04 -1.45
N MET A 36 7.92 -9.33 -0.98
CA MET A 36 6.78 -8.95 -1.81
C MET A 36 7.02 -7.60 -2.44
N LEU A 37 6.76 -7.50 -3.74
CA LEU A 37 6.94 -6.31 -4.54
C LEU A 37 5.63 -5.91 -5.23
N PHE A 38 5.34 -4.62 -5.23
CA PHE A 38 4.35 -4.02 -6.13
C PHE A 38 4.85 -2.68 -6.64
N ARG A 39 4.32 -2.21 -7.76
CA ARG A 39 4.75 -0.94 -8.36
C ARG A 39 3.65 0.10 -8.21
N VAL A 40 4.06 1.33 -7.96
CA VAL A 40 3.21 2.51 -7.92
C VAL A 40 3.77 3.56 -8.87
N GLY A 41 2.92 4.32 -9.56
CA GLY A 41 3.35 5.37 -10.50
C GLY A 41 2.28 6.44 -10.72
N ASP A 42 2.71 7.67 -11.02
CA ASP A 42 1.83 8.76 -11.45
C ASP A 42 1.93 8.93 -12.98
N MET A 43 0.79 8.98 -13.66
CA MET A 43 0.73 9.24 -15.10
C MET A 43 0.82 10.74 -15.45
N ARG A 44 0.78 11.65 -14.47
CA ARG A 44 0.82 13.10 -14.69
C ARG A 44 2.19 13.71 -14.39
N LYS A 45 2.40 14.91 -14.93
CA LYS A 45 3.61 15.72 -14.73
C LYS A 45 3.66 16.49 -13.41
N SER A 46 2.53 16.71 -12.73
CA SER A 46 2.56 17.44 -11.45
C SER A 46 2.83 16.47 -10.30
N HIS A 47 3.55 16.95 -9.30
CA HIS A 47 4.11 16.11 -8.25
C HIS A 47 3.13 15.90 -7.09
N ILE A 48 3.31 14.76 -6.42
CA ILE A 48 2.73 14.48 -5.11
C ILE A 48 3.83 14.71 -4.08
N ILE A 49 3.56 15.64 -3.17
CA ILE A 49 4.44 16.02 -2.08
C ILE A 49 4.09 15.12 -0.88
N GLU A 50 5.10 14.74 -0.08
CA GLU A 50 4.92 13.88 1.10
C GLU A 50 4.21 12.54 0.78
N ALA A 51 4.53 11.99 -0.41
CA ALA A 51 4.01 10.70 -0.83
C ALA A 51 4.54 9.59 0.09
N HIS A 52 3.63 8.83 0.68
CA HIS A 52 3.97 7.68 1.52
C HIS A 52 3.02 6.51 1.26
N VAL A 53 3.54 5.30 1.43
CA VAL A 53 2.84 4.06 1.08
C VAL A 53 2.58 3.23 2.32
N ARG A 54 1.40 2.61 2.38
CA ARG A 54 1.02 1.65 3.41
C ARG A 54 0.49 0.38 2.77
N ALA A 55 0.66 -0.75 3.45
CA ALA A 55 0.12 -2.02 3.02
C ALA A 55 -0.50 -2.76 4.21
N GLN A 56 -1.66 -3.39 3.98
CA GLN A 56 -2.38 -4.15 4.99
C GLN A 56 -2.80 -5.50 4.42
N LEU A 57 -2.58 -6.56 5.19
CA LEU A 57 -3.11 -7.89 4.93
C LEU A 57 -4.44 -8.03 5.68
N ILE A 58 -5.52 -8.29 4.95
CA ILE A 58 -6.84 -8.58 5.48
C ILE A 58 -7.04 -10.09 5.44
N ARG A 59 -7.15 -10.71 6.62
CA ARG A 59 -7.36 -12.16 6.76
C ARG A 59 -8.23 -12.46 7.97
N LYS A 60 -8.95 -13.58 7.91
CA LYS A 60 -9.67 -14.11 9.07
C LYS A 60 -8.67 -14.48 10.18
N ARG A 61 -8.88 -13.95 11.39
CA ARG A 61 -8.13 -14.31 12.60
C ARG A 61 -9.07 -14.91 13.64
N VAL A 62 -8.59 -15.87 14.41
CA VAL A 62 -9.26 -16.33 15.63
C VAL A 62 -8.36 -15.94 16.80
N THR A 63 -8.91 -15.27 17.81
CA THR A 63 -8.14 -14.86 19.00
C THR A 63 -7.92 -16.05 19.94
N LEU A 64 -7.05 -15.89 20.94
CA LEU A 64 -6.77 -16.96 21.92
C LEU A 64 -8.01 -17.26 22.78
N GLU A 65 -8.89 -16.28 22.96
CA GLU A 65 -10.16 -16.37 23.67
C GLU A 65 -11.26 -17.01 22.82
N GLY A 66 -10.99 -17.30 21.54
CA GLY A 66 -11.93 -17.92 20.60
C GLY A 66 -12.80 -16.94 19.81
N GLU A 67 -12.54 -15.63 19.89
CA GLU A 67 -13.26 -14.64 19.09
C GLU A 67 -12.85 -14.75 17.61
N VAL A 68 -13.83 -14.76 16.71
CA VAL A 68 -13.59 -14.83 15.26
C VAL A 68 -13.67 -13.43 14.66
N LEU A 69 -12.53 -12.95 14.16
CA LEU A 69 -12.40 -11.66 13.49
C LEU A 69 -12.32 -11.89 11.97
N PRO A 70 -13.42 -11.71 11.21
CA PRO A 70 -13.49 -12.09 9.80
C PRO A 70 -12.57 -11.24 8.89
N PHE A 71 -12.38 -9.97 9.21
CA PHE A 71 -11.58 -9.01 8.43
C PHE A 71 -10.50 -8.35 9.30
N PHE A 72 -9.69 -9.18 9.97
CA PHE A 72 -8.59 -8.66 10.78
C PHE A 72 -7.52 -8.07 9.86
N GLN A 73 -7.02 -6.88 10.22
CA GLN A 73 -6.02 -6.15 9.45
C GLN A 73 -4.66 -6.32 10.12
N TYR A 74 -3.71 -6.89 9.39
CA TYR A 74 -2.31 -6.94 9.77
C TYR A 74 -1.56 -5.90 8.96
N GLU A 75 -0.71 -5.11 9.61
CA GLU A 75 0.18 -4.18 8.90
C GLU A 75 1.29 -4.96 8.19
N LEU A 76 1.56 -4.60 6.95
CA LEU A 76 2.71 -5.09 6.19
C LEU A 76 3.76 -3.98 6.15
N ASP A 77 4.88 -4.20 6.82
CA ASP A 77 5.95 -3.21 6.89
C ASP A 77 6.60 -3.00 5.52
N VAL A 78 6.50 -1.77 5.01
CA VAL A 78 7.12 -1.32 3.76
C VAL A 78 8.29 -0.36 4.02
N GLY A 79 8.84 -0.40 5.24
CA GLY A 79 9.96 0.41 5.69
C GLY A 79 9.55 1.66 6.47
N TYR A 80 8.48 1.59 7.27
CA TYR A 80 7.99 2.75 8.05
C TYR A 80 9.03 3.24 9.07
N ASP A 81 9.66 2.32 9.81
CA ASP A 81 10.59 2.66 10.89
C ASP A 81 11.88 3.34 10.38
N ILE A 82 12.32 2.97 9.19
CA ILE A 82 13.48 3.55 8.49
C ILE A 82 13.08 4.72 7.57
N GLY A 83 11.78 4.91 7.36
CA GLY A 83 11.21 5.96 6.54
C GLY A 83 11.34 5.75 5.03
N GLU A 84 11.53 4.51 4.58
CA GLU A 84 11.51 4.10 3.17
C GLU A 84 10.08 4.07 2.58
N ASP A 85 9.07 4.06 3.45
CA ASP A 85 7.66 4.22 3.08
C ASP A 85 7.38 5.58 2.42
N ARG A 86 8.15 6.60 2.80
CA ARG A 86 8.13 7.95 2.21
C ARG A 86 8.90 7.96 0.91
N ILE A 87 8.19 8.04 -0.21
CA ILE A 87 8.76 7.89 -1.54
C ILE A 87 8.93 9.24 -2.24
N PHE A 88 10.08 9.41 -2.89
CA PHE A 88 10.26 10.51 -3.84
C PHE A 88 9.60 10.17 -5.18
N PHE A 89 8.31 10.51 -5.27
CA PHE A 89 7.42 9.97 -6.29
C PHE A 89 7.41 10.76 -7.61
N ILE A 90 8.57 10.79 -8.28
CA ILE A 90 8.73 11.39 -9.63
C ILE A 90 8.63 10.33 -10.73
N TRP A 91 9.12 9.13 -10.47
CA TRP A 91 9.10 7.99 -11.38
C TRP A 91 8.33 6.81 -10.76
N PRO A 92 7.90 5.82 -11.56
CA PRO A 92 7.31 4.61 -11.02
C PRO A 92 8.27 3.93 -10.03
N MET A 93 7.82 3.73 -8.80
CA MET A 93 8.59 3.14 -7.70
C MET A 93 8.11 1.73 -7.42
N THR A 94 9.04 0.81 -7.19
CA THR A 94 8.73 -0.53 -6.70
C THR A 94 8.82 -0.52 -5.18
N ILE A 95 7.68 -0.75 -4.53
CA ILE A 95 7.55 -0.85 -3.09
C ILE A 95 7.86 -2.28 -2.67
N ILE A 96 8.54 -2.41 -1.54
CA ILE A 96 9.08 -3.67 -1.04
C ILE A 96 8.53 -3.91 0.35
N HIS A 97 7.90 -5.06 0.56
CA HIS A 97 7.64 -5.61 1.88
C HIS A 97 8.56 -6.80 2.09
N LYS A 98 9.42 -6.73 3.11
CA LYS A 98 10.34 -7.81 3.48
C LYS A 98 9.58 -8.85 4.30
N ILE A 99 9.62 -10.10 3.86
CA ILE A 99 8.98 -11.22 4.55
C ILE A 99 9.99 -11.80 5.54
N ASN A 100 10.07 -11.17 6.72
CA ASN A 100 10.86 -11.60 7.87
C ASN A 100 9.96 -12.28 8.91
N GLU A 101 10.53 -12.72 10.04
CA GLU A 101 9.82 -13.42 11.12
C GLU A 101 8.64 -12.64 11.72
N ASN A 102 8.64 -11.30 11.57
CA ASN A 102 7.56 -10.43 12.05
C ASN A 102 6.45 -10.24 10.99
N SER A 103 6.67 -10.67 9.75
CA SER A 103 5.69 -10.55 8.68
C SER A 103 4.58 -11.58 8.85
N PRO A 104 3.30 -11.19 8.69
CA PRO A 104 2.18 -12.14 8.71
C PRO A 104 2.17 -13.09 7.48
N LEU A 105 3.12 -12.91 6.54
CA LEU A 105 3.32 -13.77 5.38
C LEU A 105 4.46 -14.78 5.58
N PHE A 106 5.17 -14.76 6.72
CA PHE A 106 6.38 -15.57 6.94
C PHE A 106 6.13 -17.07 6.84
N ASP A 107 5.03 -17.56 7.43
CA ASP A 107 4.69 -18.98 7.46
C ASP A 107 3.97 -19.48 6.20
N LEU A 108 3.77 -18.61 5.19
CA LEU A 108 3.03 -18.96 3.98
C LEU A 108 3.95 -19.50 2.90
N SER A 109 3.70 -20.74 2.47
CA SER A 109 4.36 -21.30 1.30
C SER A 109 3.68 -20.85 0.00
N ALA A 110 4.35 -21.06 -1.14
CA ALA A 110 3.77 -20.82 -2.47
C ALA A 110 2.46 -21.59 -2.69
N HIS A 111 2.33 -22.77 -2.08
CA HIS A 111 1.13 -23.60 -2.17
C HIS A 111 -0.02 -23.05 -1.31
N ASP A 112 0.30 -22.51 -0.13
CA ASP A 112 -0.68 -21.90 0.76
C ASP A 112 -1.21 -20.60 0.17
N LEU A 113 -0.35 -19.79 -0.47
CA LEU A 113 -0.75 -18.58 -1.18
C LEU A 113 -1.80 -18.82 -2.28
N LEU A 114 -1.83 -20.02 -2.87
CA LEU A 114 -2.82 -20.38 -3.90
C LEU A 114 -4.16 -20.88 -3.31
N ARG A 115 -4.16 -21.29 -2.03
CA ARG A 115 -5.32 -21.93 -1.38
C ARG A 115 -5.99 -21.03 -0.36
N GLU A 116 -5.21 -20.21 0.33
CA GLU A 116 -5.69 -19.33 1.37
C GLU A 116 -6.51 -18.17 0.80
N LYS A 117 -7.45 -17.70 1.62
CA LYS A 117 -8.26 -16.53 1.31
C LYS A 117 -7.79 -15.37 2.18
N PHE A 118 -7.10 -14.44 1.55
CA PHE A 118 -6.72 -13.16 2.13
C PHE A 118 -6.71 -12.10 1.03
N GLU A 119 -6.67 -10.84 1.44
CA GLU A 119 -6.55 -9.70 0.54
C GLU A 119 -5.43 -8.79 1.03
N ILE A 120 -4.66 -8.22 0.10
CA ILE A 120 -3.65 -7.22 0.44
C ILE A 120 -4.09 -5.89 -0.13
N VAL A 121 -4.34 -4.94 0.76
CA VAL A 121 -4.73 -3.58 0.42
C VAL A 121 -3.49 -2.70 0.50
N VAL A 122 -3.16 -2.05 -0.61
CA VAL A 122 -2.07 -1.07 -0.68
C VAL A 122 -2.67 0.33 -0.81
N ILE A 123 -2.07 1.27 -0.11
CA ILE A 123 -2.54 2.64 0.01
C ILE A 123 -1.37 3.57 -0.32
N LEU A 124 -1.61 4.54 -1.18
CA LEU A 124 -0.69 5.65 -1.42
C LEU A 124 -1.38 6.93 -0.95
N GLU A 125 -0.76 7.60 0.00
CA GLU A 125 -1.19 8.90 0.53
C GLU A 125 -0.17 9.97 0.16
N GLY A 126 -0.60 11.22 0.06
CA GLY A 126 0.26 12.35 -0.26
C GLY A 126 -0.55 13.59 -0.63
N VAL A 127 0.12 14.74 -0.63
CA VAL A 127 -0.48 16.06 -0.85
C VAL A 127 -0.23 16.51 -2.29
N ILE A 128 -1.24 17.05 -2.94
CA ILE A 128 -1.10 17.52 -4.32
C ILE A 128 -0.48 18.91 -4.35
N GLU A 129 0.64 19.06 -5.07
CA GLU A 129 1.41 20.32 -5.20
C GLU A 129 0.53 21.54 -5.55
N SER A 130 -0.41 21.39 -6.48
CA SER A 130 -1.23 22.51 -6.97
C SER A 130 -2.36 22.94 -6.02
N THR A 131 -2.81 22.05 -5.13
CA THR A 131 -4.00 22.29 -4.29
C THR A 131 -3.72 22.28 -2.80
N GLY A 132 -2.56 21.75 -2.36
CA GLY A 132 -2.21 21.61 -0.94
C GLY A 132 -3.20 20.74 -0.16
N ALA A 133 -3.89 19.82 -0.86
CA ALA A 133 -4.99 19.00 -0.36
C ALA A 133 -4.81 17.54 -0.78
#